data_AF-A0A154PT12-F1
#
_entry.id   AF-A0A154PT12-F1
#
_cell.length_a   1.000
_cell.length_b   1.000
_cell.length_c   1.000
_cell.angle_alpha   90.00
_cell.angle_beta   90.00
_cell.angle_gamma   90.00
#
_symmetry.space_group_name_H-M   'P 1'
#
loop_
_entity.id
_entity.type
_entity.pdbx_description
1 polymer ?
#
loop_
_entity_poly.entity_id
_entity_poly.type
_entity_poly.pdbx_seq_one_letter_code
_entity_poly.pdbx_strand_id
1 'polypeptide(L)'
;MNVLITIVIVAGLCAAAPQYYLPSGLLYPHPANLLTSAIEDTLPNELRNDFYKNPRIAARLAQESWYLNKEMQVIDRDSDKIPREKIYNVLHNAGLVQK
;
A
#
# COMPACT_ATOMS: atom_id res chain seq x y z
N MET A 1 -8.93 8.59 -42.95
CA MET A 1 -8.90 9.77 -42.06
C MET A 1 -9.46 9.47 -40.67
N ASN A 2 -10.60 8.78 -40.54
CA ASN A 2 -11.21 8.46 -39.23
C ASN A 2 -10.41 7.49 -38.35
N VAL A 3 -9.76 6.46 -38.93
CA VAL A 3 -9.00 5.45 -38.16
C VAL A 3 -7.74 6.04 -37.52
N LEU A 4 -7.12 7.01 -38.19
CA LEU A 4 -5.87 7.62 -37.72
C LEU A 4 -6.15 8.58 -36.54
N ILE A 5 -7.28 9.29 -36.60
CA ILE A 5 -7.75 10.16 -35.52
C ILE A 5 -8.16 9.33 -34.29
N THR A 6 -8.84 8.19 -34.47
CA THR A 6 -9.21 7.33 -33.34
C THR A 6 -8.00 6.69 -32.66
N ILE A 7 -6.99 6.26 -33.41
CA ILE A 7 -5.73 5.73 -32.83
C ILE A 7 -5.00 6.80 -32.01
N VAL A 8 -4.95 8.04 -32.50
CA VAL A 8 -4.28 9.15 -31.80
C VAL A 8 -5.01 9.53 -30.51
N ILE A 9 -6.35 9.52 -30.50
CA ILE A 9 -7.15 9.80 -29.29
C ILE A 9 -6.96 8.70 -28.24
N VAL A 10 -6.94 7.42 -28.64
CA VAL A 10 -6.70 6.29 -27.73
C VAL A 10 -5.28 6.34 -27.15
N ALA A 11 -4.28 6.63 -27.98
CA ALA A 11 -2.89 6.80 -27.51
C ALA A 11 -2.74 7.99 -26.55
N GLY A 12 -3.41 9.11 -26.82
CA GLY A 12 -3.40 10.30 -25.94
C GLY A 12 -4.05 10.07 -24.58
N LEU A 13 -5.14 9.28 -24.53
CA LEU A 13 -5.78 8.89 -23.26
C LEU A 13 -4.95 7.88 -22.47
N CYS A 14 -4.19 7.00 -23.13
CA CYS A 14 -3.30 6.05 -22.46
C CYS A 14 -2.02 6.70 -21.90
N ALA A 15 -1.53 7.79 -22.49
CA ALA A 15 -0.31 8.49 -22.05
C ALA A 15 -0.52 9.44 -20.84
N ALA A 16 -1.77 9.72 -20.46
CA ALA A 16 -2.09 10.63 -19.35
C ALA A 16 -2.00 9.97 -17.96
N ALA A 17 -1.81 8.65 -17.88
CA ALA A 17 -1.49 7.98 -16.62
C ALA A 17 0.02 8.05 -16.40
N PRO A 18 0.52 8.65 -15.31
CA PRO A 18 1.94 8.62 -15.02
C PRO A 18 2.35 7.17 -14.73
N GLN A 19 2.95 6.51 -15.72
CA GLN A 19 3.51 5.18 -15.55
C GLN A 19 4.90 5.33 -14.93
N TYR A 20 4.97 5.44 -13.61
CA TYR A 20 6.23 5.28 -12.90
C TYR A 20 6.60 3.79 -12.91
N TYR A 21 7.20 3.34 -14.01
CA TYR A 21 7.83 2.02 -14.08
C TYR A 21 9.06 2.05 -13.16
N LEU A 22 8.87 1.66 -11.91
CA LEU A 22 9.98 1.43 -10.99
C LEU A 22 10.46 0.00 -11.21
N PRO A 23 11.74 -0.22 -11.54
CA PRO A 23 12.28 -1.57 -11.61
C PRO A 23 12.14 -2.22 -10.24
N SER A 24 11.70 -3.47 -10.20
CA SER A 24 11.37 -4.23 -8.99
C SER A 24 12.51 -4.32 -7.96
N GLY A 25 13.76 -4.03 -8.36
CA GLY A 25 14.94 -3.97 -7.48
C GLY A 25 15.16 -2.66 -6.72
N LEU A 26 14.35 -1.61 -6.94
CA LEU A 26 14.46 -0.31 -6.26
C LEU A 26 13.27 -0.02 -5.31
N LEU A 27 12.36 -0.97 -5.12
CA LEU A 27 11.21 -0.83 -4.24
C LEU A 27 11.64 -1.06 -2.79
N TYR A 28 11.58 -0.02 -1.97
CA TYR A 28 11.83 -0.11 -0.54
C TYR A 28 10.50 -0.30 0.21
N PRO A 29 10.43 -1.16 1.24
CA PRO A 29 9.27 -1.21 2.10
C PRO A 29 9.07 0.15 2.79
N HIS A 30 7.81 0.58 2.91
CA HIS A 30 7.48 1.82 3.64
C HIS A 30 7.98 1.74 5.09
N PRO A 31 8.49 2.83 5.70
CA PRO A 31 9.04 2.83 7.07
C PRO A 31 8.09 2.23 8.12
N ALA A 32 6.78 2.51 8.00
CA ALA A 32 5.77 1.93 8.89
C ALA A 32 5.73 0.40 8.84
N ASN A 33 5.97 -0.22 7.67
CA ASN A 33 5.98 -1.68 7.53
C ASN A 33 7.24 -2.27 8.17
N LEU A 34 8.38 -1.60 8.04
CA LEU A 34 9.62 -1.97 8.71
C LEU A 34 9.47 -1.94 10.24
N LEU A 35 8.85 -0.88 10.78
CA LEU A 35 8.58 -0.76 12.20
C LEU A 35 7.65 -1.86 12.69
N THR A 36 6.55 -2.13 11.98
CA THR A 36 5.63 -3.22 12.33
C THR A 36 6.34 -4.57 12.31
N SER A 37 7.15 -4.85 11.28
CA SER A 37 7.92 -6.10 11.21
C SER A 37 8.88 -6.25 12.39
N ALA A 38 9.60 -5.17 12.72
CA ALA A 38 10.52 -5.18 13.86
C ALA A 38 9.80 -5.43 15.18
N ILE A 39 8.60 -4.86 15.38
CA ILE A 39 7.79 -5.10 16.58
C ILE A 39 7.29 -6.55 16.60
N GLU A 40 6.77 -7.05 15.49
CA GLU A 40 6.31 -8.45 15.36
C GLU A 40 7.41 -9.47 15.67
N ASP A 41 8.67 -9.17 15.35
CA ASP A 41 9.81 -10.03 15.66
C ASP A 41 10.14 -10.07 17.16
N THR A 42 9.70 -9.08 17.94
CA THR A 42 9.86 -9.06 19.40
C THR A 42 8.74 -9.80 20.15
N LEU A 43 7.62 -10.11 19.47
CA LEU A 43 6.46 -10.73 20.11
C LEU A 43 6.66 -12.25 20.31
N PRO A 44 6.18 -12.81 21.43
CA PRO A 44 6.03 -14.26 21.59
C PRO A 44 5.18 -14.87 20.47
N ASN A 45 5.45 -16.12 20.12
CA ASN A 45 4.79 -16.78 18.98
C ASN A 45 3.27 -16.82 19.08
N GLU A 46 2.71 -16.82 20.29
CA GLU A 46 1.28 -16.80 20.55
C GLU A 46 0.64 -15.47 20.12
N LEU A 47 1.38 -14.36 20.21
CA LEU A 47 0.91 -13.00 19.93
C LEU A 47 1.30 -12.51 18.53
N ARG A 48 2.21 -13.22 17.85
CA ARG A 48 2.57 -12.93 16.46
C ARG A 48 1.39 -13.14 15.53
N ASN A 49 1.27 -12.28 14.53
CA ASN A 49 0.24 -12.43 13.51
C ASN A 49 0.39 -13.76 12.75
N ASP A 50 -0.71 -14.50 12.61
CA ASP A 50 -0.75 -15.81 11.95
C ASP A 50 -0.26 -15.77 10.50
N PHE A 51 -0.42 -14.63 9.81
CA PHE A 51 0.11 -14.44 8.45
C PHE A 51 1.63 -14.63 8.39
N TYR A 52 2.37 -14.22 9.42
CA TYR A 52 3.82 -14.35 9.48
C TYR A 52 4.29 -15.75 9.92
N LYS A 53 3.41 -16.56 10.51
CA LYS A 53 3.73 -17.93 10.94
C LYS A 53 3.87 -18.88 9.74
N ASN A 54 3.16 -18.59 8.64
CA ASN A 54 3.24 -19.39 7.42
C ASN A 54 4.29 -18.80 6.46
N PRO A 55 5.42 -19.49 6.22
CA PRO A 55 6.50 -18.96 5.39
C PRO A 55 6.08 -18.74 3.93
N ARG A 56 5.10 -19.48 3.42
CA ARG A 56 4.58 -19.28 2.05
C ARG A 56 3.74 -18.01 1.94
N ILE A 57 2.98 -17.69 2.98
CA ILE A 57 2.16 -16.48 3.02
C ILE A 57 3.06 -15.26 3.20
N ALA A 58 4.00 -15.32 4.14
CA ALA A 58 4.99 -14.26 4.37
C ALA A 58 5.78 -13.93 3.09
N ALA A 59 6.24 -14.95 2.35
CA ALA A 59 6.98 -14.75 1.10
C ALA A 59 6.13 -14.13 -0.02
N ARG A 60 4.80 -14.33 -0.02
CA ARG A 60 3.89 -13.73 -1.00
C ARG A 60 3.40 -12.34 -0.60
N LEU A 61 3.39 -12.02 0.70
CA LEU A 61 3.02 -10.69 1.17
C LEU A 61 3.98 -9.59 0.69
N ALA A 62 5.23 -9.98 0.43
CA ALA A 62 6.26 -9.10 -0.14
C ALA A 62 6.15 -8.92 -1.66
N GLN A 63 5.19 -9.59 -2.32
CA GLN A 63 4.97 -9.51 -3.77
C GLN A 63 3.83 -8.55 -4.09
N GLU A 64 3.80 -8.07 -5.33
CA GLU A 64 2.75 -7.23 -5.90
C GLU A 64 1.37 -7.92 -5.73
N SER A 65 0.36 -7.20 -5.24
CA SER A 65 -0.99 -7.75 -5.10
C SER A 65 -1.77 -7.76 -6.40
N TRP A 66 -1.38 -6.94 -7.38
CA TRP A 66 -2.02 -6.89 -8.69
C TRP A 66 -1.23 -7.68 -9.73
N TYR A 67 -1.97 -8.41 -10.58
CA TYR A 67 -1.42 -9.10 -11.74
C TYR A 67 -0.72 -8.17 -12.76
N LEU A 68 -0.99 -6.86 -12.70
CA LEU A 68 -0.39 -5.86 -13.57
C LEU A 68 0.49 -4.94 -12.73
N ASN A 69 1.66 -4.61 -13.25
CA ASN A 69 2.62 -3.64 -12.70
C ASN A 69 2.05 -2.20 -12.73
N LYS A 70 0.98 -1.98 -11.95
CA LYS A 70 0.27 -0.71 -11.80
C LYS A 70 0.18 -0.26 -10.35
N GLU A 71 0.59 -1.11 -9.42
CA GLU A 71 0.71 -0.73 -8.03
C GLU A 71 1.93 0.17 -7.87
N MET A 72 1.68 1.42 -7.50
CA MET A 72 2.76 2.34 -7.17
C MET A 72 3.18 2.10 -5.73
N GLN A 73 4.49 2.17 -5.48
CA GLN A 73 5.01 2.22 -4.13
C GLN A 73 4.37 3.40 -3.38
N VAL A 74 3.78 3.11 -2.23
CA VAL A 74 3.27 4.17 -1.36
C VAL A 74 4.45 4.76 -0.60
N ILE A 75 4.90 5.95 -1.01
CA ILE A 75 6.01 6.68 -0.38
C ILE A 75 5.47 7.65 0.68
N ASP A 76 4.41 8.38 0.35
CA ASP A 76 3.73 9.31 1.23
C ASP A 76 2.29 8.83 1.45
N ARG A 77 1.99 8.40 2.67
CA ARG A 77 0.63 7.97 3.05
C ARG A 77 -0.15 9.19 3.50
N ASP A 78 -1.25 9.50 2.83
CA ASP A 78 -2.18 10.54 3.30
C ASP A 78 -2.70 10.27 4.71
N SER A 79 -2.77 9.00 5.12
CA SER A 79 -3.10 8.62 6.50
C SER A 79 -2.11 9.13 7.53
N ASP A 80 -0.83 9.25 7.18
CA ASP A 80 0.22 9.72 8.11
C ASP A 80 0.10 11.23 8.37
N LYS A 81 -0.59 11.95 7.48
CA LYS A 81 -0.91 13.39 7.63
C LYS A 81 -2.07 13.63 8.60
N ILE A 82 -2.81 12.58 9.00
CA ILE A 82 -3.95 12.70 9.90
C ILE A 82 -3.47 12.57 11.35
N PRO A 83 -3.61 13.63 12.19
CA PRO A 83 -3.22 13.55 13.59
C PRO A 83 -4.02 12.47 14.35
N ARG A 84 -3.35 11.74 15.25
CA ARG A 84 -3.98 10.65 16.03
C ARG A 84 -5.16 11.15 16.90
N GLU A 85 -5.05 12.37 17.42
CA GLU A 85 -6.12 13.04 18.17
C GLU A 85 -7.39 13.20 17.34
N LYS A 86 -7.25 13.52 16.05
CA LYS A 86 -8.40 13.65 15.14
C LYS A 86 -9.09 12.31 14.92
N ILE A 87 -8.32 11.23 14.81
CA ILE A 87 -8.85 9.86 14.72
C ILE A 87 -9.61 9.53 16.00
N TYR A 88 -9.02 9.79 17.17
CA TYR A 88 -9.66 9.57 18.46
C TYR A 88 -10.99 10.33 18.57
N ASN A 89 -11.02 11.62 18.24
CA ASN A 89 -12.22 12.45 18.31
C ASN A 89 -13.36 11.90 17.42
N VAL A 90 -13.04 11.45 16.21
CA VAL A 90 -14.02 10.85 15.30
C VAL A 90 -14.58 9.56 15.90
N LEU A 91 -13.73 8.68 16.41
CA LEU A 91 -14.16 7.42 17.00
C LEU A 91 -14.97 7.60 18.29
N HIS A 92 -14.57 8.57 19.13
CA HIS A 92 -15.28 8.92 20.35
C HIS A 92 -16.68 9.47 20.04
N ASN A 93 -16.78 10.42 19.12
CA ASN A 93 -18.07 11.02 18.72
C ASN A 93 -18.99 10.00 18.03
N ALA A 94 -18.43 8.97 17.38
CA ALA A 94 -19.18 7.85 16.83
C ALA A 94 -19.62 6.81 17.88
N GLY A 95 -19.23 6.96 19.15
CA GLY A 95 -19.53 6.00 20.21
C GLY A 95 -18.70 4.71 20.16
N LEU A 96 -17.62 4.66 19.37
CA LEU A 96 -16.77 3.49 19.18
C LEU A 96 -15.63 3.39 20.21
N VAL A 97 -15.34 4.49 20.91
CA VAL A 97 -14.31 4.55 21.96
C VAL A 97 -14.91 5.20 23.19
N GLN A 98 -14.90 4.45 24.31
CA GLN A 98 -15.30 4.97 25.61
C GLN A 98 -14.19 5.84 26.21
N LYS A 99 -14.62 6.77 27.06
CA LYS A 99 -13.77 7.78 27.71
C LYS A 99 -12.88 7.17 28.78
#